data_AF-A0A1G0C4V1-F1
#
_entry.id   AF-A0A1G0C4V1-F1
#
_cell.length_a   1.000
_cell.length_b   1.000
_cell.length_c   1.000
_cell.angle_alpha   90.00
_cell.angle_beta   90.00
_cell.angle_gamma   90.00
#
_symmetry.space_group_name_H-M   'P 1'
#
loop_
_entity.id
_entity.type
_entity.pdbx_description
1 polymer ?
#
loop_
_entity_poly.entity_id
_entity_poly.type
_entity_poly.pdbx_seq_one_letter_code
_entity_poly.pdbx_strand_id
1 'polypeptide(L)'
;MLLIFFLTSCFQLNSQCLPVPAPMNCPIAGSIPVTEGMVLTTGNTYTVTGVLNISNLTMSGGTLVICGTLNLANLTFNSGSIYIAQGAFFNYTNGSTALVMGANSNIYNFGTTTFACSIVTGANNVIYNCLVTSVFSTPFNQMIVQGPNTFFVNNGAFTSSFFIVQSTNATDPVCSGPGSSISTNTMINQFANAFSSPDGPSCIQITQNIINSQPMTASANVNICYNSGSVSIIQGPDFGSATISNPCVSCSIVLPNGIVSTSAECDDLKIQVNWLTDAEPTGAVYDVQQSEDGNSFIDVAQVICEGPTNEPQSYSTEIPTTYSTGNGYIRLKRTSETNETTYSPLLTVDCSKDPGITIYPTMVTGSEVNILATEPIESIVMYSMDGKIVERFETQNKKEVVISIDNSVAIGQYLLTVKTRNTRVDKLLRLAR
;
A
#
# COMPACT_ATOMS: atom_id res chain seq x y z
N MET A 1 19.09 47.12 -44.30
CA MET A 1 18.57 45.74 -44.38
C MET A 1 19.35 44.92 -43.36
N LEU A 2 18.89 44.90 -42.10
CA LEU A 2 19.58 44.23 -40.99
C LEU A 2 18.79 42.96 -40.68
N LEU A 3 19.38 41.80 -40.97
CA LEU A 3 18.76 40.48 -40.84
C LEU A 3 18.89 40.03 -39.37
N ILE A 4 17.77 40.01 -38.65
CA ILE A 4 17.70 39.51 -37.28
C ILE A 4 17.62 37.97 -37.36
N PHE A 5 18.71 37.30 -36.97
CA PHE A 5 18.72 35.86 -36.72
C PHE A 5 17.93 35.59 -35.43
N PHE A 6 16.75 35.01 -35.55
CA PHE A 6 16.08 34.35 -34.43
C PHE A 6 16.85 33.07 -34.10
N LEU A 7 17.66 33.09 -33.04
CA LEU A 7 18.05 31.85 -32.38
C LEU A 7 16.78 31.27 -31.73
N THR A 8 16.20 30.27 -32.36
CA THR A 8 15.28 29.34 -31.71
C THR A 8 16.09 28.52 -30.72
N SER A 9 16.14 28.96 -29.47
CA SER A 9 16.50 28.09 -28.35
C SER A 9 15.43 27.00 -28.25
N CYS A 10 15.76 25.83 -28.80
CA CYS A 10 15.05 24.60 -28.51
C CYS A 10 15.22 24.35 -27.01
N PHE A 11 14.25 24.80 -26.21
CA PHE A 11 14.15 24.36 -24.83
C PHE A 11 13.95 22.85 -24.89
N GLN A 12 14.97 22.09 -24.49
CA GLN A 12 14.77 20.70 -24.13
C GLN A 12 13.78 20.70 -22.98
N LEU A 13 12.54 20.30 -23.27
CA LEU A 13 11.59 19.93 -22.24
C LEU A 13 12.26 18.77 -21.48
N ASN A 14 12.74 19.04 -20.27
CA ASN A 14 13.11 17.98 -19.35
C ASN A 14 11.89 17.04 -19.28
N SER A 15 12.09 15.75 -19.60
CA SER A 15 10.98 14.81 -19.45
C SER A 15 10.61 14.82 -17.97
N GLN A 16 9.33 15.04 -17.67
CA GLN A 16 8.76 14.92 -16.33
C GLN A 16 7.76 13.77 -16.40
N CYS A 17 7.55 13.05 -15.29
CA CYS A 17 6.49 12.06 -15.25
C CYS A 17 5.14 12.72 -15.60
N LEU A 18 4.15 11.90 -16.01
CA LEU A 18 2.78 12.39 -16.11
C LEU A 18 2.40 13.06 -14.78
N PRO A 19 1.79 14.27 -14.81
CA PRO A 19 1.41 14.95 -13.58
C PRO A 19 0.44 14.09 -12.78
N VAL A 20 0.60 14.10 -11.46
CA VAL A 20 -0.30 13.38 -10.56
C VAL A 20 -1.72 13.89 -10.79
N PRO A 21 -2.70 13.01 -11.07
CA PRO A 21 -4.09 13.43 -11.21
C PRO A 21 -4.63 13.98 -9.89
N ALA A 22 -5.64 14.85 -9.96
CA ALA A 22 -6.30 15.32 -8.74
C ALA A 22 -7.00 14.15 -8.03
N PRO A 23 -6.85 14.02 -6.70
CA PRO A 23 -7.59 13.02 -5.95
C PRO A 23 -9.09 13.31 -6.02
N MET A 24 -9.91 12.27 -5.95
CA MET A 24 -11.35 12.43 -5.77
C MET A 24 -11.72 12.38 -4.30
N ASN A 25 -12.33 13.46 -3.84
CA ASN A 25 -12.73 13.62 -2.44
C ASN A 25 -13.98 12.79 -2.15
N CYS A 26 -13.86 11.89 -1.18
CA CYS A 26 -14.96 11.07 -0.70
C CYS A 26 -15.73 11.77 0.44
N PRO A 27 -17.07 11.66 0.50
CA PRO A 27 -17.98 11.02 -0.46
C PRO A 27 -18.28 11.91 -1.69
N ILE A 28 -18.58 11.28 -2.84
CA ILE A 28 -18.91 12.00 -4.08
C ILE A 28 -20.42 12.26 -4.17
N ALA A 29 -20.80 13.53 -4.12
CA ALA A 29 -22.19 13.95 -4.30
C ALA A 29 -22.72 13.56 -5.69
N GLY A 30 -23.93 12.97 -5.74
CA GLY A 30 -24.57 12.54 -7.00
C GLY A 30 -23.98 11.27 -7.63
N SER A 31 -23.07 10.58 -6.94
CA SER A 31 -22.54 9.29 -7.40
C SER A 31 -23.56 8.16 -7.25
N ILE A 32 -23.44 7.15 -8.13
CA ILE A 32 -24.29 5.96 -8.13
C ILE A 32 -23.61 4.85 -7.30
N PRO A 33 -24.24 4.32 -6.25
CA PRO A 33 -23.67 3.20 -5.49
C PRO A 33 -23.47 1.96 -6.36
N VAL A 34 -22.29 1.35 -6.27
CA VAL A 34 -21.98 0.11 -6.99
C VAL A 34 -22.74 -1.07 -6.39
N THR A 35 -23.24 -1.97 -7.26
CA THR A 35 -23.91 -3.22 -6.89
C THR A 35 -23.37 -4.40 -7.71
N GLU A 36 -23.71 -5.64 -7.31
CA GLU A 36 -23.29 -6.87 -7.98
C GLU A 36 -23.64 -6.88 -9.48
N GLY A 37 -22.68 -7.23 -10.33
CA GLY A 37 -22.88 -7.40 -11.77
C GLY A 37 -23.14 -6.10 -12.54
N MET A 38 -22.95 -4.94 -11.91
CA MET A 38 -23.24 -3.65 -12.52
C MET A 38 -22.27 -3.34 -13.68
N VAL A 39 -22.81 -2.66 -14.71
CA VAL A 39 -22.04 -2.10 -15.82
C VAL A 39 -21.89 -0.59 -15.62
N LEU A 40 -20.66 -0.11 -15.52
CA LEU A 40 -20.32 1.30 -15.28
C LEU A 40 -20.14 2.02 -16.60
N THR A 41 -21.12 2.84 -16.97
CA THR A 41 -21.21 3.46 -18.30
C THR A 41 -20.62 4.88 -18.33
N THR A 42 -20.16 5.28 -19.51
CA THR A 42 -19.59 6.60 -19.79
C THR A 42 -20.45 7.75 -19.27
N GLY A 43 -19.80 8.75 -18.67
CA GLY A 43 -20.44 9.97 -18.16
C GLY A 43 -20.99 9.83 -16.74
N ASN A 44 -21.05 8.62 -16.19
CA ASN A 44 -21.51 8.37 -14.83
C ASN A 44 -20.33 8.13 -13.88
N THR A 45 -20.48 8.61 -12.65
CA THR A 45 -19.56 8.32 -11.55
C THR A 45 -20.23 7.39 -10.57
N TYR A 46 -19.56 6.31 -10.24
CA TYR A 46 -20.01 5.27 -9.34
C TYR A 46 -19.13 5.23 -8.11
N THR A 47 -19.71 4.93 -6.95
CA THR A 47 -18.95 4.95 -5.69
C THR A 47 -19.18 3.70 -4.86
N VAL A 48 -18.09 3.24 -4.24
CA VAL A 48 -18.09 2.24 -3.18
C VAL A 48 -17.79 2.97 -1.87
N THR A 49 -18.68 2.83 -0.90
CA THR A 49 -18.48 3.35 0.48
C THR A 49 -18.53 2.18 1.47
N GLY A 50 -17.84 2.31 2.61
CA GLY A 50 -17.74 1.21 3.57
C GLY A 50 -17.04 0.00 2.97
N VAL A 51 -17.51 -1.21 3.29
CA VAL A 51 -16.98 -2.46 2.74
C VAL A 51 -18.00 -3.06 1.77
N LEU A 52 -17.60 -3.27 0.52
CA LEU A 52 -18.41 -3.93 -0.51
C LEU A 52 -17.71 -5.21 -1.00
N ASN A 53 -18.45 -6.31 -0.99
CA ASN A 53 -18.01 -7.60 -1.52
C ASN A 53 -18.90 -7.95 -2.70
N ILE A 54 -18.33 -8.01 -3.91
CA ILE A 54 -19.05 -8.36 -5.13
C ILE A 54 -18.21 -9.32 -5.99
N SER A 55 -18.90 -10.16 -6.75
CA SER A 55 -18.27 -11.15 -7.62
C SER A 55 -18.01 -10.59 -9.01
N ASN A 56 -18.84 -9.69 -9.52
CA ASN A 56 -18.73 -9.23 -10.90
C ASN A 56 -18.92 -7.72 -11.02
N LEU A 57 -18.08 -7.10 -11.86
CA LEU A 57 -18.18 -5.70 -12.23
C LEU A 57 -17.70 -5.52 -13.68
N THR A 58 -18.37 -4.65 -14.44
CA THR A 58 -17.93 -4.30 -15.79
C THR A 58 -17.70 -2.80 -15.92
N MET A 59 -16.48 -2.40 -16.26
CA MET A 59 -16.14 -1.02 -16.62
C MET A 59 -16.34 -0.84 -18.13
N SER A 60 -17.21 0.10 -18.51
CA SER A 60 -17.53 0.45 -19.90
C SER A 60 -17.58 1.96 -20.09
N GLY A 61 -16.47 2.62 -19.70
CA GLY A 61 -16.24 4.05 -19.88
C GLY A 61 -16.61 4.93 -18.68
N GLY A 62 -17.29 4.36 -17.67
CA GLY A 62 -17.63 5.08 -16.44
C GLY A 62 -16.43 5.35 -15.52
N THR A 63 -16.67 6.12 -14.47
CA THR A 63 -15.69 6.40 -13.41
C THR A 63 -16.09 5.65 -12.15
N LEU A 64 -15.26 4.74 -11.66
CA LEU A 64 -15.41 4.06 -10.38
C LEU A 64 -14.56 4.76 -9.33
N VAL A 65 -15.15 5.06 -8.17
CA VAL A 65 -14.43 5.65 -7.03
C VAL A 65 -14.63 4.79 -5.79
N ILE A 66 -13.52 4.30 -5.24
CA ILE A 66 -13.50 3.46 -4.06
C ILE A 66 -13.13 4.33 -2.87
N CYS A 67 -14.12 4.62 -2.03
CA CYS A 67 -14.04 5.44 -0.82
C CYS A 67 -13.98 4.61 0.47
N GLY A 68 -13.69 3.32 0.35
CA GLY A 68 -13.70 2.34 1.44
C GLY A 68 -12.96 1.08 1.01
N THR A 69 -13.53 -0.10 1.23
CA THR A 69 -12.97 -1.37 0.75
C THR A 69 -13.85 -1.98 -0.33
N LEU A 70 -13.28 -2.28 -1.50
CA LEU A 70 -13.89 -3.11 -2.53
C LEU A 70 -13.17 -4.45 -2.62
N ASN A 71 -13.86 -5.54 -2.33
CA ASN A 71 -13.42 -6.90 -2.64
C ASN A 71 -14.16 -7.37 -3.89
N LEU A 72 -13.43 -7.56 -4.99
CA LEU A 72 -14.00 -7.90 -6.29
C LEU A 72 -13.39 -9.18 -6.84
N ALA A 73 -14.22 -10.15 -7.24
CA ALA A 73 -13.73 -11.36 -7.88
C ALA A 73 -13.44 -11.15 -9.38
N ASN A 74 -14.37 -10.63 -10.17
CA ASN A 74 -14.24 -10.55 -11.63
C ASN A 74 -14.47 -9.13 -12.13
N LEU A 75 -13.50 -8.61 -12.88
CA LEU A 75 -13.55 -7.28 -13.48
C LEU A 75 -13.38 -7.39 -14.98
N THR A 76 -14.43 -7.04 -15.72
CA THR A 76 -14.33 -6.81 -17.16
C THR A 76 -13.96 -5.34 -17.36
N PHE A 77 -12.72 -5.04 -17.77
CA PHE A 77 -12.24 -3.65 -17.90
C PHE A 77 -12.13 -3.23 -19.37
N ASN A 78 -13.23 -2.81 -19.98
CA ASN A 78 -13.24 -2.41 -21.40
C ASN A 78 -12.68 -1.00 -21.62
N SER A 79 -13.05 -0.06 -20.76
CA SER A 79 -12.59 1.34 -20.76
C SER A 79 -13.07 2.05 -19.49
N GLY A 80 -12.56 3.26 -19.22
CA GLY A 80 -12.99 4.10 -18.10
C GLY A 80 -11.90 4.28 -17.05
N SER A 81 -12.25 4.84 -15.89
CA SER A 81 -11.26 5.15 -14.85
C SER A 81 -11.65 4.60 -13.49
N ILE A 82 -10.71 3.97 -12.79
CA ILE A 82 -10.86 3.53 -11.40
C ILE A 82 -9.99 4.42 -10.52
N TYR A 83 -10.59 5.02 -9.51
CA TYR A 83 -9.91 5.80 -8.49
C TYR A 83 -10.03 5.10 -7.14
N ILE A 84 -8.89 4.87 -6.49
CA ILE A 84 -8.82 4.34 -5.14
C ILE A 84 -8.42 5.51 -4.24
N ALA A 85 -9.34 5.96 -3.38
CA ALA A 85 -9.10 7.10 -2.52
C ALA A 85 -8.00 6.82 -1.48
N GLN A 86 -7.45 7.87 -0.88
CA GLN A 86 -6.49 7.73 0.21
C GLN A 86 -7.12 6.96 1.38
N GLY A 87 -6.41 5.95 1.90
CA GLY A 87 -6.92 5.04 2.95
C GLY A 87 -7.93 4.00 2.47
N ALA A 88 -8.32 4.00 1.20
CA ALA A 88 -9.19 2.98 0.62
C ALA A 88 -8.41 1.74 0.17
N PHE A 89 -9.13 0.62 0.07
CA PHE A 89 -8.61 -0.68 -0.32
C PHE A 89 -9.34 -1.22 -1.55
N PHE A 90 -8.59 -1.59 -2.58
CA PHE A 90 -9.12 -2.36 -3.70
C PHE A 90 -8.45 -3.73 -3.76
N ASN A 91 -9.20 -4.76 -3.42
CA ASN A 91 -8.75 -6.14 -3.42
C ASN A 91 -9.43 -6.90 -4.55
N TYR A 92 -8.68 -7.18 -5.61
CA TYR A 92 -9.12 -8.07 -6.66
C TYR A 92 -8.73 -9.50 -6.30
N THR A 93 -9.72 -10.35 -6.02
CA THR A 93 -9.53 -11.62 -5.30
C THR A 93 -9.50 -12.85 -6.21
N ASN A 94 -9.86 -12.75 -7.49
CA ASN A 94 -9.74 -13.88 -8.40
C ASN A 94 -8.33 -13.94 -9.00
N GLY A 95 -7.60 -15.03 -8.74
CA GLY A 95 -6.27 -15.26 -9.32
C GLY A 95 -6.22 -16.14 -10.57
N SER A 96 -7.37 -16.54 -11.12
CA SER A 96 -7.42 -17.55 -12.18
C SER A 96 -7.27 -16.98 -13.59
N THR A 97 -7.59 -15.70 -13.79
CA THR A 97 -7.57 -15.04 -15.09
C THR A 97 -6.85 -13.71 -15.04
N ALA A 98 -6.03 -13.43 -16.05
CA ALA A 98 -5.39 -12.13 -16.17
C ALA A 98 -6.43 -11.02 -16.40
N LEU A 99 -6.25 -9.88 -15.73
CA LEU A 99 -6.97 -8.66 -16.05
C LEU A 99 -6.38 -8.04 -17.32
N VAL A 100 -7.10 -8.19 -18.43
CA VAL A 100 -6.77 -7.52 -19.69
C VAL A 100 -7.50 -6.19 -19.72
N MET A 101 -6.75 -5.09 -19.76
CA MET A 101 -7.33 -3.76 -19.83
C MET A 101 -7.56 -3.37 -21.29
N GLY A 102 -8.81 -3.10 -21.64
CA GLY A 102 -9.18 -2.50 -22.93
C GLY A 102 -8.61 -1.09 -23.08
N ALA A 103 -8.77 -0.49 -24.25
CA ALA A 103 -8.18 0.80 -24.55
C ALA A 103 -8.79 1.94 -23.73
N ASN A 104 -7.97 2.92 -23.34
CA ASN A 104 -8.38 4.07 -22.51
C ASN A 104 -8.93 3.62 -21.14
N SER A 105 -8.27 2.64 -20.53
CA SER A 105 -8.55 2.14 -19.18
C SER A 105 -7.51 2.68 -18.22
N ASN A 106 -7.95 3.36 -17.17
CA ASN A 106 -7.07 4.03 -16.21
C ASN A 106 -7.29 3.56 -14.78
N ILE A 107 -6.21 3.43 -14.01
CA ILE A 107 -6.24 3.14 -12.57
C ILE A 107 -5.41 4.21 -11.87
N TYR A 108 -6.02 4.94 -10.94
CA TYR A 108 -5.38 5.96 -10.12
C TYR A 108 -5.48 5.57 -8.65
N ASN A 109 -4.37 5.14 -8.08
CA ASN A 109 -4.30 4.59 -6.74
C ASN A 109 -3.70 5.59 -5.75
N PHE A 110 -4.52 6.16 -4.88
CA PHE A 110 -4.09 6.95 -3.72
C PHE A 110 -4.09 6.13 -2.41
N GLY A 111 -4.60 4.90 -2.45
CA GLY A 111 -4.71 4.00 -1.30
C GLY A 111 -3.87 2.73 -1.47
N THR A 112 -4.47 1.59 -1.12
CA THR A 112 -3.85 0.27 -1.28
C THR A 112 -4.63 -0.57 -2.28
N THR A 113 -3.94 -1.08 -3.30
CA THR A 113 -4.52 -1.92 -4.34
C THR A 113 -3.75 -3.24 -4.44
N THR A 114 -4.49 -4.35 -4.41
CA THR A 114 -3.93 -5.70 -4.57
C THR A 114 -4.69 -6.45 -5.66
N PHE A 115 -3.96 -6.87 -6.68
CA PHE A 115 -4.47 -7.75 -7.73
C PHE A 115 -3.93 -9.16 -7.57
N ALA A 116 -4.79 -10.10 -7.18
CA ALA A 116 -4.43 -11.53 -7.10
C ALA A 116 -4.24 -12.19 -8.49
N CYS A 117 -4.22 -11.42 -9.58
CA CYS A 117 -4.04 -11.88 -10.95
C CYS A 117 -2.96 -11.08 -11.70
N SER A 118 -2.60 -11.57 -12.88
CA SER A 118 -1.72 -10.82 -13.79
C SER A 118 -2.47 -9.68 -14.47
N ILE A 119 -1.81 -8.56 -14.71
CA ILE A 119 -2.38 -7.40 -15.40
C ILE A 119 -1.68 -7.25 -16.75
N VAL A 120 -2.47 -7.04 -17.80
CA VAL A 120 -1.99 -6.80 -19.16
C VAL A 120 -2.62 -5.52 -19.68
N THR A 121 -1.80 -4.51 -19.94
CA THR A 121 -2.30 -3.22 -20.46
C THR A 121 -2.62 -3.30 -21.96
N GLY A 122 -3.52 -2.43 -22.41
CA GLY A 122 -3.88 -2.21 -23.82
C GLY A 122 -3.41 -0.83 -24.28
N ALA A 123 -4.04 -0.25 -25.31
CA ALA A 123 -3.68 1.07 -25.84
C ALA A 123 -4.20 2.24 -24.98
N ASN A 124 -3.40 3.31 -24.85
CA ASN A 124 -3.75 4.55 -24.14
C ASN A 124 -4.14 4.34 -22.67
N ASN A 125 -3.52 3.38 -21.99
CA ASN A 125 -3.84 3.09 -20.59
C ASN A 125 -2.89 3.83 -19.65
N VAL A 126 -3.40 4.21 -18.48
CA VAL A 126 -2.58 4.79 -17.42
C VAL A 126 -2.83 4.05 -16.12
N ILE A 127 -1.79 3.47 -15.55
CA ILE A 127 -1.81 2.98 -14.17
C ILE A 127 -0.88 3.89 -13.36
N TYR A 128 -1.43 4.55 -12.35
CA TYR A 128 -0.73 5.53 -11.54
C TYR A 128 -0.86 5.14 -10.07
N ASN A 129 0.26 4.84 -9.42
CA ASN A 129 0.37 4.72 -7.97
C ASN A 129 0.80 6.10 -7.42
N CYS A 130 -0.17 6.88 -6.95
CA CYS A 130 -0.11 8.34 -6.94
C CYS A 130 0.69 8.98 -5.80
N LEU A 131 0.71 8.34 -4.63
CA LEU A 131 1.31 8.89 -3.40
C LEU A 131 2.54 8.10 -2.98
N VAL A 132 3.40 8.71 -2.18
CA VAL A 132 4.53 8.00 -1.54
C VAL A 132 4.07 6.88 -0.59
N THR A 133 2.85 6.99 -0.06
CA THR A 133 2.21 5.99 0.81
C THR A 133 1.33 5.00 0.06
N SER A 134 1.07 5.20 -1.24
CA SER A 134 0.18 4.32 -1.98
C SER A 134 0.87 3.02 -2.35
N VAL A 135 0.17 1.91 -2.18
CA VAL A 135 0.70 0.56 -2.42
C VAL A 135 -0.06 -0.07 -3.56
N PHE A 136 0.65 -0.56 -4.57
CA PHE A 136 0.10 -1.33 -5.68
C PHE A 136 0.81 -2.68 -5.74
N SER A 137 0.06 -3.78 -5.73
CA SER A 137 0.66 -5.12 -5.73
C SER A 137 -0.03 -6.09 -6.67
N THR A 138 0.76 -6.92 -7.34
CA THR A 138 0.34 -8.10 -8.10
C THR A 138 1.08 -9.33 -7.56
N PRO A 139 0.79 -9.76 -6.30
CA PRO A 139 1.54 -10.83 -5.65
C PRO A 139 1.47 -12.13 -6.47
N PHE A 140 2.60 -12.81 -6.63
CA PHE A 140 2.72 -14.05 -7.42
C PHE A 140 2.36 -13.93 -8.91
N ASN A 141 2.15 -12.70 -9.40
CA ASN A 141 1.59 -12.43 -10.71
C ASN A 141 2.45 -11.47 -11.54
N GLN A 142 2.07 -11.32 -12.80
CA GLN A 142 2.78 -10.50 -13.78
C GLN A 142 2.12 -9.13 -13.94
N MET A 143 2.92 -8.10 -14.18
CA MET A 143 2.48 -6.82 -14.71
C MET A 143 3.14 -6.64 -16.08
N ILE A 144 2.32 -6.61 -17.13
CA ILE A 144 2.77 -6.46 -18.52
C ILE A 144 2.36 -5.08 -19.03
N VAL A 145 3.35 -4.20 -19.19
CA VAL A 145 3.20 -2.88 -19.78
C VAL A 145 3.45 -2.98 -21.28
N GLN A 146 2.37 -2.85 -22.04
CA GLN A 146 2.33 -2.92 -23.48
C GLN A 146 1.21 -2.04 -24.04
N GLY A 147 1.20 -1.87 -25.35
CA GLY A 147 0.24 -1.03 -26.06
C GLY A 147 0.76 0.38 -26.29
N PRO A 148 0.31 1.06 -27.37
CA PRO A 148 0.74 2.42 -27.64
C PRO A 148 0.26 3.41 -26.56
N ASN A 149 1.02 4.49 -26.36
CA ASN A 149 0.72 5.58 -25.41
C ASN A 149 0.31 5.10 -24.00
N THR A 150 0.96 4.08 -23.48
CA THR A 150 0.60 3.45 -22.21
C THR A 150 1.67 3.69 -21.17
N PHE A 151 1.22 4.04 -19.97
CA PHE A 151 2.09 4.52 -18.90
C PHE A 151 1.80 3.80 -17.58
N PHE A 152 2.86 3.37 -16.91
CA PHE A 152 2.87 2.98 -15.52
C PHE A 152 3.68 4.02 -14.73
N VAL A 153 3.04 4.74 -13.81
CA VAL A 153 3.70 5.75 -12.99
C VAL A 153 3.64 5.32 -11.53
N ASN A 154 4.80 5.32 -10.85
CA ASN A 154 4.90 4.89 -9.47
C ASN A 154 5.59 5.92 -8.58
N ASN A 155 4.82 6.54 -7.68
CA ASN A 155 5.33 7.42 -6.63
C ASN A 155 5.45 6.73 -5.27
N GLY A 156 4.84 5.56 -5.09
CA GLY A 156 4.85 4.80 -3.84
C GLY A 156 5.54 3.44 -3.96
N ALA A 157 4.92 2.41 -3.42
CA ALA A 157 5.43 1.05 -3.48
C ALA A 157 4.69 0.19 -4.50
N PHE A 158 5.44 -0.41 -5.43
CA PHE A 158 4.93 -1.41 -6.36
C PHE A 158 5.63 -2.76 -6.17
N THR A 159 4.86 -3.85 -6.10
CA THR A 159 5.41 -5.22 -5.99
C THR A 159 4.79 -6.18 -7.01
N SER A 160 5.61 -7.01 -7.66
CA SER A 160 5.15 -8.04 -8.61
C SER A 160 6.08 -9.26 -8.61
N SER A 161 5.66 -10.38 -9.20
CA SER A 161 6.59 -11.48 -9.50
C SER A 161 7.30 -11.29 -10.84
N PHE A 162 6.59 -10.78 -11.84
CA PHE A 162 7.20 -10.40 -13.11
C PHE A 162 6.80 -8.98 -13.45
N PHE A 163 7.78 -8.14 -13.75
CA PHE A 163 7.53 -6.84 -14.36
C PHE A 163 8.11 -6.81 -15.77
N ILE A 164 7.22 -6.61 -16.74
CA ILE A 164 7.48 -6.87 -18.15
C ILE A 164 7.13 -5.62 -18.96
N VAL A 165 8.07 -5.12 -19.76
CA VAL A 165 7.86 -4.01 -20.70
C VAL A 165 8.25 -4.47 -22.11
N GLN A 166 7.29 -4.53 -23.05
CA GLN A 166 7.51 -5.23 -24.34
C GLN A 166 7.15 -4.45 -25.60
N SER A 167 6.10 -3.63 -25.62
CA SER A 167 5.77 -2.84 -26.83
C SER A 167 4.95 -1.59 -26.51
N THR A 168 5.64 -0.49 -26.28
CA THR A 168 5.02 0.83 -26.12
C THR A 168 5.65 1.76 -27.14
N ASN A 169 4.88 2.57 -27.88
CA ASN A 169 5.45 3.69 -28.65
C ASN A 169 5.53 4.97 -27.80
N ALA A 170 5.29 4.85 -26.49
CA ALA A 170 5.38 5.92 -25.52
C ALA A 170 6.85 6.22 -25.18
N THR A 171 7.17 7.50 -25.04
CA THR A 171 8.39 7.93 -24.36
C THR A 171 8.20 7.69 -22.86
N ASP A 172 9.17 7.06 -22.19
CA ASP A 172 9.16 6.80 -20.75
C ASP A 172 7.88 6.06 -20.25
N PRO A 173 7.58 4.85 -20.77
CA PRO A 173 6.39 4.09 -20.41
C PRO A 173 6.32 3.71 -18.93
N VAL A 174 7.46 3.67 -18.23
CA VAL A 174 7.54 3.49 -16.79
C VAL A 174 8.23 4.69 -16.17
N CYS A 175 7.50 5.47 -15.39
CA CYS A 175 8.04 6.65 -14.71
C CYS A 175 7.95 6.48 -13.20
N SER A 176 9.03 6.77 -12.48
CA SER A 176 9.10 6.61 -11.03
C SER A 176 9.36 7.95 -10.36
N GLY A 177 8.57 8.27 -9.33
CA GLY A 177 8.75 9.45 -8.50
C GLY A 177 9.89 9.30 -7.50
N PRO A 178 10.36 10.41 -6.90
CA PRO A 178 11.42 10.39 -5.89
C PRO A 178 11.02 9.55 -4.68
N GLY A 179 11.91 8.69 -4.21
CA GLY A 179 11.66 7.84 -3.04
C GLY A 179 10.70 6.68 -3.29
N SER A 180 10.31 6.42 -4.55
CA SER A 180 9.45 5.28 -4.88
C SER A 180 10.23 3.99 -5.05
N SER A 181 9.55 2.86 -4.82
CA SER A 181 10.15 1.52 -4.93
C SER A 181 9.34 0.61 -5.83
N ILE A 182 10.02 -0.06 -6.77
CA ILE A 182 9.50 -1.19 -7.53
C ILE A 182 10.26 -2.43 -7.09
N SER A 183 9.59 -3.43 -6.53
CA SER A 183 10.19 -4.72 -6.18
C SER A 183 9.61 -5.83 -7.04
N THR A 184 10.47 -6.55 -7.76
CA THR A 184 10.05 -7.64 -8.63
C THR A 184 10.99 -8.83 -8.58
N ASN A 185 10.47 -10.04 -8.79
CA ASN A 185 11.35 -11.21 -8.87
C ASN A 185 12.08 -11.25 -10.20
N THR A 186 11.34 -11.12 -11.29
CA THR A 186 11.88 -11.15 -12.65
C THR A 186 11.54 -9.85 -13.37
N MET A 187 12.58 -9.20 -13.89
CA MET A 187 12.44 -8.06 -14.78
C MET A 187 12.68 -8.49 -16.22
N ILE A 188 11.77 -8.09 -17.11
CA ILE A 188 11.93 -8.25 -18.56
C ILE A 188 11.75 -6.88 -19.22
N ASN A 189 12.84 -6.32 -19.75
CA ASN A 189 12.78 -5.11 -20.56
C ASN A 189 13.12 -5.40 -22.02
N GLN A 190 12.18 -5.12 -22.92
CA GLN A 190 12.39 -5.21 -24.36
C GLN A 190 12.29 -3.87 -25.07
N PHE A 191 12.20 -2.77 -24.31
CA PHE A 191 12.02 -1.43 -24.84
C PHE A 191 13.13 -0.49 -24.39
N ALA A 192 13.71 0.27 -25.32
CA ALA A 192 14.81 1.17 -25.02
C ALA A 192 14.34 2.36 -24.18
N ASN A 193 15.08 2.67 -23.11
CA ASN A 193 14.79 3.73 -22.14
C ASN A 193 13.36 3.65 -21.58
N ALA A 194 12.88 2.43 -21.32
CA ALA A 194 11.56 2.18 -20.77
C ALA A 194 11.31 2.83 -19.40
N PHE A 195 12.36 2.96 -18.60
CA PHE A 195 12.28 3.43 -17.22
C PHE A 195 12.86 4.84 -17.10
N SER A 196 12.18 5.72 -16.38
CA SER A 196 12.69 7.07 -16.08
C SER A 196 12.37 7.49 -14.64
N SER A 197 13.15 8.43 -14.13
CA SER A 197 13.00 9.01 -12.79
C SER A 197 13.45 10.48 -12.83
N PRO A 198 12.67 11.37 -13.46
CA PRO A 198 13.13 12.71 -13.78
C PRO A 198 13.24 13.64 -12.57
N ASP A 199 12.35 13.45 -11.59
CA ASP A 199 12.19 14.39 -10.46
C ASP A 199 13.10 14.06 -9.26
N GLY A 200 13.84 12.95 -9.30
CA GLY A 200 14.70 12.51 -8.20
C GLY A 200 14.90 10.99 -8.17
N PRO A 201 15.68 10.46 -7.22
CA PRO A 201 16.06 9.05 -7.19
C PRO A 201 14.89 8.12 -6.87
N SER A 202 14.77 7.03 -7.62
CA SER A 202 13.84 5.91 -7.37
C SER A 202 14.61 4.60 -7.34
N CYS A 203 14.00 3.55 -6.79
CA CYS A 203 14.64 2.24 -6.69
C CYS A 203 13.84 1.13 -7.38
N ILE A 204 14.54 0.28 -8.12
CA ILE A 204 14.02 -0.94 -8.71
C ILE A 204 14.80 -2.12 -8.16
N GLN A 205 14.18 -2.89 -7.27
CA GLN A 205 14.73 -4.13 -6.72
C GLN A 205 14.36 -5.33 -7.58
N ILE A 206 15.37 -6.16 -7.87
CA ILE A 206 15.21 -7.39 -8.63
C ILE A 206 15.83 -8.55 -7.84
N THR A 207 15.07 -9.63 -7.64
CA THR A 207 15.49 -10.71 -6.73
C THR A 207 15.85 -12.03 -7.41
N GLN A 208 15.42 -12.29 -8.65
CA GLN A 208 15.67 -13.56 -9.35
C GLN A 208 16.28 -13.41 -10.75
N ASN A 209 15.59 -12.78 -11.70
CA ASN A 209 16.04 -12.79 -13.10
C ASN A 209 16.01 -11.41 -13.76
N ILE A 210 17.00 -11.14 -14.60
CA ILE A 210 17.09 -9.94 -15.44
C ILE A 210 17.20 -10.36 -16.91
N ILE A 211 16.26 -9.91 -17.71
CA ILE A 211 16.20 -10.12 -19.16
C ILE A 211 16.04 -8.74 -19.81
N ASN A 212 17.16 -8.09 -20.15
CA ASN A 212 17.13 -6.81 -20.83
C ASN A 212 17.63 -6.99 -22.27
N SER A 213 16.75 -6.86 -23.24
CA SER A 213 17.13 -6.91 -24.65
C SER A 213 17.44 -5.54 -25.24
N GLN A 214 17.22 -4.46 -24.47
CA GLN A 214 17.45 -3.05 -24.82
C GLN A 214 17.90 -2.25 -23.57
N PRO A 215 18.57 -1.08 -23.75
CA PRO A 215 18.91 -0.19 -22.63
C PRO A 215 17.69 0.14 -21.79
N MET A 216 17.77 -0.05 -20.47
CA MET A 216 16.64 0.16 -19.58
C MET A 216 16.26 1.63 -19.40
N THR A 217 17.24 2.51 -19.25
CA THR A 217 17.00 3.90 -18.87
C THR A 217 18.12 4.81 -19.34
N ALA A 218 17.76 6.05 -19.65
CA ALA A 218 18.71 7.15 -19.84
C ALA A 218 18.91 7.99 -18.56
N SER A 219 18.17 7.71 -17.49
CA SER A 219 18.20 8.47 -16.24
C SER A 219 19.14 7.85 -15.19
N ALA A 220 20.05 8.67 -14.66
CA ALA A 220 20.92 8.29 -13.54
C ALA A 220 20.19 8.23 -12.19
N ASN A 221 18.97 8.75 -12.11
CA ASN A 221 18.15 8.70 -10.90
C ASN A 221 17.42 7.36 -10.75
N VAL A 222 17.47 6.48 -11.75
CA VAL A 222 16.95 5.12 -11.62
C VAL A 222 18.04 4.28 -10.95
N ASN A 223 17.79 3.83 -9.72
CA ASN A 223 18.71 2.99 -8.97
C ASN A 223 18.28 1.53 -9.08
N ILE A 224 19.12 0.67 -9.66
CA ILE A 224 18.85 -0.77 -9.72
C ILE A 224 19.51 -1.45 -8.53
N CYS A 225 18.68 -2.12 -7.73
CA CYS A 225 19.09 -2.88 -6.56
C CYS A 225 18.98 -4.38 -6.86
N TYR A 226 20.11 -5.10 -6.85
CA TYR A 226 20.08 -6.56 -6.91
C TYR A 226 21.26 -7.18 -6.18
N ASN A 227 21.13 -8.46 -5.82
CA ASN A 227 22.23 -9.25 -5.29
C ASN A 227 22.70 -10.24 -6.35
N SER A 228 23.91 -10.04 -6.87
CA SER A 228 24.53 -10.92 -7.87
C SER A 228 24.70 -12.38 -7.42
N GLY A 229 24.65 -12.69 -6.12
CA GLY A 229 24.62 -14.06 -5.62
C GLY A 229 23.25 -14.76 -5.76
N SER A 230 22.17 -14.01 -5.95
CA SER A 230 20.79 -14.51 -6.03
C SER A 230 20.15 -14.29 -7.41
N VAL A 231 20.69 -13.37 -8.22
CA VAL A 231 20.12 -12.97 -9.50
C VAL A 231 20.86 -13.60 -10.68
N SER A 232 20.08 -14.18 -11.60
CA SER A 232 20.55 -14.64 -12.91
C SER A 232 20.32 -13.57 -13.97
N ILE A 233 21.40 -13.18 -14.66
CA ILE A 233 21.34 -12.31 -15.83
C ILE A 233 21.25 -13.22 -17.06
N ILE A 234 20.04 -13.30 -17.64
CA ILE A 234 19.73 -14.24 -18.73
C ILE A 234 20.01 -13.59 -20.09
N GLN A 235 19.72 -12.30 -20.24
CA GLN A 235 20.05 -11.49 -21.40
C GLN A 235 20.62 -10.16 -20.91
N GLY A 236 21.74 -9.75 -21.52
CA GLY A 236 22.73 -8.81 -20.97
C GLY A 236 22.14 -7.62 -20.22
N PRO A 237 22.76 -7.17 -19.11
CA PRO A 237 22.20 -6.12 -18.30
C PRO A 237 22.51 -4.77 -18.96
N ASP A 238 21.75 -4.41 -19.98
CA ASP A 238 21.81 -3.06 -20.52
C ASP A 238 20.97 -2.15 -19.63
N PHE A 239 21.55 -1.74 -18.50
CA PHE A 239 20.89 -0.82 -17.57
C PHE A 239 20.94 0.64 -18.06
N GLY A 240 21.61 0.93 -19.17
CA GLY A 240 21.84 2.30 -19.62
C GLY A 240 22.52 3.15 -18.55
N SER A 241 21.96 4.33 -18.26
CA SER A 241 22.53 5.30 -17.31
C SER A 241 22.20 5.01 -15.83
N ALA A 242 21.49 3.92 -15.51
CA ALA A 242 21.07 3.63 -14.15
C ALA A 242 22.26 3.56 -13.16
N THR A 243 22.05 3.98 -11.92
CA THR A 243 23.00 3.67 -10.86
C THR A 243 22.75 2.25 -10.35
N ILE A 244 23.82 1.50 -10.08
CA ILE A 244 23.71 0.08 -9.73
C ILE A 244 24.18 -0.12 -8.29
N SER A 245 23.31 -0.70 -7.47
CA SER A 245 23.61 -1.15 -6.11
C SER A 245 23.66 -2.69 -6.09
N ASN A 246 24.87 -3.23 -5.96
CA ASN A 246 25.11 -4.68 -5.89
C ASN A 246 26.34 -4.97 -4.99
N PRO A 247 26.21 -5.78 -3.92
CA PRO A 247 24.99 -6.48 -3.50
C PRO A 247 23.97 -5.53 -2.86
N CYS A 248 22.70 -5.76 -3.15
CA CYS A 248 21.59 -5.03 -2.55
C CYS A 248 20.46 -5.99 -2.19
N VAL A 249 19.96 -5.92 -0.96
CA VAL A 249 18.97 -6.84 -0.38
C VAL A 249 17.56 -6.25 -0.25
N SER A 250 17.45 -4.92 -0.33
CA SER A 250 16.20 -4.18 -0.26
C SER A 250 16.36 -2.85 -0.97
N CYS A 251 15.26 -2.31 -1.51
CA CYS A 251 15.22 -0.91 -1.90
C CYS A 251 15.30 0.00 -0.65
N SER A 252 16.50 0.12 -0.09
CA SER A 252 16.87 1.21 0.80
C SER A 252 17.35 2.34 -0.11
N ILE A 253 16.38 3.08 -0.63
CA ILE A 253 16.69 4.38 -1.24
C ILE A 253 17.14 5.22 -0.06
N VAL A 254 18.46 5.36 0.08
CA VAL A 254 19.01 6.44 0.88
C VAL A 254 18.47 7.69 0.21
N LEU A 255 17.40 8.23 0.79
CA LEU A 255 17.00 9.61 0.55
C LEU A 255 18.28 10.44 0.78
N PRO A 256 18.43 11.65 0.21
CA PRO A 256 19.60 12.51 0.43
C PRO A 256 19.86 12.94 1.90
N ASN A 257 19.32 12.19 2.86
CA ASN A 257 19.22 12.38 4.28
C ASN A 257 19.95 11.33 5.13
N GLY A 258 20.70 10.39 4.55
CA GLY A 258 21.54 9.41 5.26
C GLY A 258 20.82 8.44 6.23
N ILE A 259 19.49 8.32 6.18
CA ILE A 259 18.74 7.31 6.96
C ILE A 259 18.59 6.06 6.07
N VAL A 260 19.10 4.93 6.54
CA VAL A 260 19.16 3.65 5.81
C VAL A 260 17.93 2.78 6.08
N SER A 261 17.50 2.71 7.34
CA SER A 261 16.33 1.92 7.75
C SER A 261 15.72 2.46 9.03
N THR A 262 14.41 2.27 9.19
CA THR A 262 13.66 2.61 10.39
C THR A 262 12.70 1.46 10.76
N SER A 263 12.48 1.25 12.05
CA SER A 263 11.47 0.32 12.57
C SER A 263 10.81 0.90 13.83
N ALA A 264 9.56 0.52 14.07
CA ALA A 264 8.84 0.85 15.29
C ALA A 264 8.00 -0.35 15.73
N GLU A 265 8.13 -0.73 16.99
CA GLU A 265 7.38 -1.84 17.58
C GLU A 265 6.76 -1.37 18.90
N CYS A 266 5.51 -1.79 19.15
CA CYS A 266 4.83 -1.50 20.40
C CYS A 266 5.01 -2.65 21.38
N ASP A 267 5.53 -2.35 22.58
CA ASP A 267 5.59 -3.28 23.70
C ASP A 267 5.07 -2.57 24.96
N ASP A 268 4.10 -3.18 25.63
CA ASP A 268 3.55 -2.69 26.90
C ASP A 268 3.19 -1.18 26.94
N LEU A 269 2.53 -0.68 25.88
CA LEU A 269 2.13 0.73 25.68
C LEU A 269 3.30 1.71 25.51
N LYS A 270 4.50 1.20 25.20
CA LYS A 270 5.64 1.98 24.76
C LYS A 270 5.98 1.61 23.33
N ILE A 271 6.42 2.59 22.57
CA ILE A 271 6.85 2.35 21.19
C ILE A 271 8.35 2.48 21.13
N GLN A 272 9.00 1.37 20.81
CA GLN A 272 10.43 1.30 20.57
C GLN A 272 10.68 1.68 19.11
N VAL A 273 11.36 2.80 18.89
CA VAL A 273 11.74 3.29 17.56
C VAL A 273 13.23 3.06 17.35
N ASN A 274 13.60 2.37 16.29
CA ASN A 274 14.99 2.09 15.94
C ASN A 274 15.30 2.62 14.54
N TRP A 275 16.52 3.13 14.33
CA TRP A 275 16.98 3.50 13.00
C TRP A 275 18.47 3.29 12.81
N LEU A 276 18.84 3.13 11.54
CA LEU A 276 20.20 2.99 11.06
C LEU A 276 20.49 4.13 10.09
N THR A 277 21.65 4.74 10.22
CA THR A 277 22.18 5.74 9.29
C THR A 277 23.41 5.20 8.57
N ASP A 278 23.72 5.72 7.37
CA ASP A 278 24.86 5.29 6.56
C ASP A 278 26.16 5.99 6.97
N ALA A 279 26.05 7.29 7.24
CA ALA A 279 27.08 8.17 7.74
C ALA A 279 26.41 9.35 8.48
N GLU A 280 27.02 9.78 9.58
CA GLU A 280 26.58 10.97 10.30
C GLU A 280 27.45 12.15 9.93
N PRO A 281 26.88 13.26 9.42
CA PRO A 281 27.58 14.52 9.44
C PRO A 281 27.53 15.13 10.83
N THR A 282 28.44 16.06 11.10
CA THR A 282 28.46 16.83 12.35
C THR A 282 27.11 17.52 12.59
N GLY A 283 26.56 17.38 13.80
CA GLY A 283 25.45 18.22 14.27
C GLY A 283 24.06 17.87 13.75
N ALA A 284 23.84 16.67 13.19
CA ALA A 284 22.50 16.20 12.86
C ALA A 284 21.65 15.92 14.12
N VAL A 285 20.37 16.29 14.06
CA VAL A 285 19.37 16.06 15.12
C VAL A 285 18.22 15.26 14.54
N TYR A 286 17.78 14.21 15.25
CA TYR A 286 16.64 13.38 14.91
C TYR A 286 15.49 13.67 15.88
N ASP A 287 14.44 14.32 15.39
CA ASP A 287 13.17 14.44 16.09
C ASP A 287 12.30 13.22 15.72
N VAL A 288 11.89 12.45 16.73
CA VAL A 288 10.88 11.40 16.56
C VAL A 288 9.51 12.06 16.58
N GLN A 289 8.76 11.85 15.51
CA GLN A 289 7.47 12.46 15.29
C GLN A 289 6.35 11.43 15.30
N GLN A 290 5.27 11.74 16.01
CA GLN A 290 4.09 10.90 16.17
C GLN A 290 2.85 11.55 15.56
N SER A 291 1.98 10.74 14.97
CA SER A 291 0.71 11.17 14.37
C SER A 291 -0.38 10.11 14.54
N GLU A 292 -1.62 10.54 14.77
CA GLU A 292 -2.80 9.66 14.80
C GLU A 292 -3.48 9.54 13.43
N ASP A 293 -3.30 10.53 12.55
CA ASP A 293 -3.98 10.65 11.26
C ASP A 293 -3.03 10.46 10.07
N GLY A 294 -1.73 10.31 10.33
CA GLY A 294 -0.66 10.22 9.33
C GLY A 294 -0.35 11.55 8.62
N ASN A 295 -0.98 12.66 9.03
CA ASN A 295 -0.86 13.98 8.39
C ASN A 295 -0.29 15.04 9.36
N SER A 296 -0.78 15.05 10.59
CA SER A 296 -0.42 16.00 11.65
C SER A 296 0.57 15.34 12.59
N PHE A 297 1.81 15.82 12.61
CA PHE A 297 2.89 15.24 13.39
C PHE A 297 3.31 16.16 14.54
N ILE A 298 3.54 15.58 15.71
CA ILE A 298 4.11 16.24 16.88
C ILE A 298 5.47 15.63 17.24
N ASP A 299 6.42 16.46 17.66
CA ASP A 299 7.72 16.01 18.15
C ASP A 299 7.53 15.40 19.56
N VAL A 300 7.94 14.15 19.73
CA VAL A 300 7.74 13.38 20.97
C VAL A 300 9.04 12.94 21.64
N ALA A 301 10.13 12.86 20.87
CA ALA A 301 11.48 12.66 21.39
C ALA A 301 12.50 13.30 20.46
N GLN A 302 13.69 13.57 20.97
CA GLN A 302 14.81 14.09 20.20
C GLN A 302 16.08 13.31 20.54
N VAL A 303 16.83 12.92 19.52
CA VAL A 303 18.12 12.25 19.63
C VAL A 303 19.15 13.01 18.81
N ILE A 304 20.23 13.44 19.46
CA ILE A 304 21.33 14.16 18.83
C ILE A 304 22.38 13.13 18.38
N CYS A 305 22.93 13.27 17.17
CA CYS A 305 24.01 12.40 16.72
C CYS A 305 25.25 12.51 17.62
N GLU A 306 25.99 11.41 17.80
CA GLU A 306 27.15 11.38 18.70
C GLU A 306 28.41 12.04 18.09
N GLY A 307 28.39 12.37 16.80
CA GLY A 307 29.48 13.05 16.09
C GLY A 307 29.60 12.60 14.63
N PRO A 308 30.49 13.24 13.84
CA PRO A 308 30.68 12.87 12.46
C PRO A 308 31.32 11.49 12.33
N THR A 309 30.73 10.62 11.52
CA THR A 309 31.27 9.31 11.20
C THR A 309 30.89 8.88 9.79
N ASN A 310 31.80 8.17 9.12
CA ASN A 310 31.55 7.55 7.81
C ASN A 310 31.10 6.09 7.94
N GLU A 311 30.90 5.61 9.17
CA GLU A 311 30.45 4.26 9.48
C GLU A 311 28.98 4.29 9.94
N PRO A 312 28.18 3.26 9.56
CA PRO A 312 26.77 3.21 9.93
C PRO A 312 26.53 3.30 11.44
N GLN A 313 25.58 4.12 11.86
CA GLN A 313 25.22 4.28 13.27
C GLN A 313 23.80 3.80 13.54
N SER A 314 23.66 3.05 14.63
CA SER A 314 22.36 2.56 15.11
C SER A 314 21.90 3.41 16.29
N TYR A 315 20.65 3.86 16.22
CA TYR A 315 20.02 4.62 17.29
C TYR A 315 18.69 3.98 17.65
N SER A 316 18.26 4.27 18.88
CA SER A 316 16.99 3.81 19.38
C SER A 316 16.43 4.77 20.43
N THR A 317 15.11 4.88 20.50
CA THR A 317 14.44 5.60 21.59
C THR A 317 13.08 4.99 21.91
N GLU A 318 12.66 5.13 23.16
CA GLU A 318 11.32 4.77 23.62
C GLU A 318 10.45 6.02 23.68
N ILE A 319 9.25 5.95 23.09
CA ILE A 319 8.24 6.99 23.23
C ILE A 319 6.97 6.41 23.89
N PRO A 320 6.24 7.19 24.70
CA PRO A 320 4.96 6.75 25.23
C PRO A 320 3.94 6.60 24.09
N THR A 321 3.07 5.59 24.16
CA THR A 321 1.91 5.58 23.28
C THR A 321 0.94 6.68 23.69
N THR A 322 0.47 7.47 22.73
CA THR A 322 -0.67 8.37 22.91
C THR A 322 -1.94 7.79 22.28
N TYR A 323 -1.82 6.65 21.60
CA TYR A 323 -2.90 6.08 20.80
C TYR A 323 -3.91 5.37 21.69
N SER A 324 -5.14 5.88 21.71
CA SER A 324 -6.24 5.31 22.49
C SER A 324 -6.98 4.19 21.75
N THR A 325 -6.97 4.20 20.41
CA THR A 325 -7.55 3.18 19.53
C THR A 325 -6.91 3.23 18.13
N GLY A 326 -6.62 2.07 17.52
CA GLY A 326 -6.16 1.98 16.13
C GLY A 326 -4.63 2.04 15.94
N ASN A 327 -4.22 2.08 14.68
CA ASN A 327 -2.81 2.20 14.28
C ASN A 327 -2.31 3.63 14.52
N GLY A 328 -1.11 3.73 15.07
CA GLY A 328 -0.34 4.95 15.17
C GLY A 328 0.66 5.11 14.03
N TYR A 329 1.00 6.35 13.70
CA TYR A 329 2.01 6.65 12.69
C TYR A 329 3.23 7.34 13.31
N ILE A 330 4.43 6.92 12.91
CA ILE A 330 5.70 7.45 13.38
C ILE A 330 6.60 7.77 12.20
N ARG A 331 7.34 8.87 12.27
CA ARG A 331 8.45 9.14 11.35
C ARG A 331 9.59 9.80 12.10
N LEU A 332 10.80 9.73 11.54
CA LEU A 332 11.92 10.54 11.98
C LEU A 332 11.98 11.80 11.12
N LYS A 333 12.23 12.92 11.76
CA LYS A 333 12.62 14.18 11.13
C LYS A 333 14.07 14.42 11.47
N ARG A 334 14.94 14.41 10.47
CA ARG A 334 16.35 14.75 10.61
C ARG A 334 16.56 16.21 10.23
N THR A 335 17.19 16.98 11.10
CA THR A 335 17.63 18.36 10.84
C THR A 335 19.16 18.41 10.84
N SER A 336 19.77 18.93 9.76
CA SER A 336 21.23 19.10 9.64
C SER A 336 21.73 20.35 10.37
N GLU A 337 23.05 20.50 10.48
CA GLU A 337 23.70 21.73 10.99
C GLU A 337 23.35 22.98 10.15
N THR A 338 23.02 22.80 8.87
CA THR A 338 22.57 23.88 7.97
C THR A 338 21.05 24.13 8.03
N ASN A 339 20.35 23.53 8.99
CA ASN A 339 18.88 23.54 9.15
C ASN A 339 18.10 22.88 8.00
N GLU A 340 18.75 22.06 7.17
CA GLU A 340 18.05 21.27 6.16
C GLU A 340 17.28 20.14 6.85
N THR A 341 16.01 19.99 6.51
CA THR A 341 15.12 19.01 7.14
C THR A 341 14.72 17.92 6.16
N THR A 342 14.78 16.69 6.64
CA THR A 342 14.47 15.49 5.86
C THR A 342 13.71 14.51 6.74
N TYR A 343 12.96 13.58 6.12
CA TYR A 343 12.10 12.65 6.84
C TYR A 343 12.39 11.21 6.47
N SER A 344 12.22 10.28 7.42
CA SER A 344 12.18 8.85 7.13
C SER A 344 10.89 8.46 6.41
N PRO A 345 10.81 7.24 5.85
CA PRO A 345 9.53 6.60 5.55
C PRO A 345 8.61 6.59 6.79
N LEU A 346 7.31 6.59 6.54
CA LEU A 346 6.30 6.52 7.59
C LEU A 346 6.19 5.10 8.13
N LEU A 347 6.36 4.94 9.43
CA LEU A 347 6.15 3.71 10.16
C LEU A 347 4.71 3.66 10.67
N THR A 348 4.10 2.49 10.62
CA THR A 348 2.81 2.22 11.24
C THR A 348 3.03 1.29 12.42
N VAL A 349 2.52 1.66 13.58
CA VAL A 349 2.61 0.88 14.82
C VAL A 349 1.21 0.55 15.31
N ASP A 350 0.95 -0.73 15.58
CA ASP A 350 -0.30 -1.13 16.23
C ASP A 350 -0.03 -1.28 17.73
N CYS A 351 -0.55 -0.35 18.52
CA CYS A 351 -0.55 -0.40 19.98
C CYS A 351 -1.95 -0.75 20.53
N SER A 352 -2.87 -1.22 19.68
CA SER A 352 -4.16 -1.68 20.15
C SER A 352 -3.94 -2.85 21.11
N LYS A 353 -4.47 -2.71 22.33
CA LYS A 353 -4.40 -3.80 23.31
C LYS A 353 -4.98 -5.05 22.68
N ASP A 354 -4.25 -6.17 22.73
CA ASP A 354 -4.88 -7.48 22.64
C ASP A 354 -6.06 -7.46 23.62
N PRO A 355 -7.32 -7.56 23.15
CA PRO A 355 -8.47 -7.42 24.02
C PRO A 355 -8.50 -8.54 25.08
N GLY A 356 -7.64 -9.56 24.92
CA GLY A 356 -7.48 -10.66 25.85
C GLY A 356 -8.70 -11.57 25.87
N ILE A 357 -9.66 -11.41 24.96
CA ILE A 357 -10.88 -12.20 24.85
C ILE A 357 -10.86 -12.99 23.52
N THR A 358 -10.86 -14.32 23.61
CA THR A 358 -10.94 -15.25 22.48
C THR A 358 -12.27 -16.01 22.52
N ILE A 359 -12.97 -16.08 21.38
CA ILE A 359 -14.29 -16.73 21.25
C ILE A 359 -14.23 -17.76 20.13
N TYR A 360 -14.55 -19.02 20.41
CA TYR A 360 -14.54 -20.11 19.43
C TYR A 360 -15.46 -21.30 19.78
N PRO A 361 -15.98 -22.04 18.80
CA PRO A 361 -15.86 -21.77 17.36
C PRO A 361 -16.80 -20.62 16.94
N THR A 362 -16.46 -19.93 15.85
CA THR A 362 -17.31 -18.89 15.25
C THR A 362 -18.29 -19.45 14.22
N MET A 363 -18.06 -20.68 13.75
CA MET A 363 -19.04 -21.52 13.07
C MET A 363 -19.48 -22.60 14.05
N VAL A 364 -20.68 -22.47 14.58
CA VAL A 364 -21.22 -23.33 15.63
C VAL A 364 -22.09 -24.38 14.95
N THR A 365 -21.56 -25.59 14.80
CA THR A 365 -22.28 -26.78 14.28
C THR A 365 -22.83 -27.67 15.39
N GLY A 366 -22.44 -27.41 16.65
CA GLY A 366 -23.00 -28.02 17.85
C GLY A 366 -23.81 -27.02 18.67
N SER A 367 -23.88 -27.22 19.99
CA SER A 367 -24.58 -26.29 20.91
C SER A 367 -23.64 -25.45 21.77
N GLU A 368 -22.31 -25.56 21.67
CA GLU A 368 -21.38 -24.94 22.62
C GLU A 368 -20.44 -23.92 21.98
N VAL A 369 -20.17 -22.83 22.71
CA VAL A 369 -19.18 -21.80 22.37
C VAL A 369 -18.29 -21.55 23.60
N ASN A 370 -16.98 -21.61 23.38
CA ASN A 370 -15.95 -21.36 24.39
C ASN A 370 -15.52 -19.89 24.32
N ILE A 371 -15.38 -19.28 25.50
CA ILE A 371 -14.93 -17.90 25.67
C ILE A 371 -13.81 -17.90 26.70
N LEU A 372 -12.62 -17.50 26.25
CA LEU A 372 -11.43 -17.34 27.08
C LEU A 372 -11.13 -15.85 27.23
N ALA A 373 -10.85 -15.40 28.44
CA ALA A 373 -10.53 -14.02 28.75
C ALA A 373 -9.30 -13.92 29.69
N THR A 374 -8.48 -12.89 29.53
CA THR A 374 -7.38 -12.57 30.46
C THR A 374 -7.90 -12.02 31.79
N GLU A 375 -9.11 -11.47 31.81
CA GLU A 375 -9.84 -10.91 32.97
C GLU A 375 -11.21 -11.59 33.17
N PRO A 376 -11.80 -11.55 34.38
CA PRO A 376 -13.15 -12.04 34.62
C PRO A 376 -14.20 -11.44 33.67
N ILE A 377 -15.00 -12.31 33.06
CA ILE A 377 -16.07 -11.91 32.13
C ILE A 377 -17.27 -11.40 32.94
N GLU A 378 -17.64 -10.14 32.73
CA GLU A 378 -18.76 -9.47 33.42
C GLU A 378 -20.10 -9.72 32.73
N SER A 379 -20.12 -9.80 31.40
CA SER A 379 -21.36 -10.10 30.66
C SER A 379 -21.11 -10.75 29.31
N ILE A 380 -22.03 -11.62 28.92
CA ILE A 380 -22.11 -12.23 27.60
C ILE A 380 -23.53 -12.06 27.08
N VAL A 381 -23.69 -11.44 25.92
CA VAL A 381 -25.00 -11.16 25.31
C VAL A 381 -24.96 -11.52 23.84
N MET A 382 -25.94 -12.29 23.38
CA MET A 382 -26.13 -12.61 21.97
C MET A 382 -27.24 -11.77 21.37
N TYR A 383 -26.93 -11.12 20.26
CA TYR A 383 -27.85 -10.31 19.47
C TYR A 383 -28.13 -10.98 18.12
N SER A 384 -29.34 -10.81 17.65
CA SER A 384 -29.72 -11.01 16.26
C SER A 384 -29.15 -9.90 15.38
N MET A 385 -29.09 -10.11 14.06
CA MET A 385 -28.53 -9.11 13.13
C MET A 385 -29.38 -7.83 13.02
N ASP A 386 -30.65 -7.85 13.44
CA ASP A 386 -31.49 -6.66 13.59
C ASP A 386 -31.32 -5.97 14.96
N GLY A 387 -30.34 -6.39 15.76
CA GLY A 387 -29.94 -5.76 17.02
C GLY A 387 -30.79 -6.12 18.23
N LYS A 388 -31.74 -7.05 18.11
CA LYS A 388 -32.53 -7.54 19.25
C LYS A 388 -31.72 -8.54 20.06
N ILE A 389 -31.80 -8.45 21.38
CA ILE A 389 -31.22 -9.44 22.29
C ILE A 389 -31.94 -10.77 22.06
N VAL A 390 -31.15 -11.79 21.75
CA VAL A 390 -31.61 -13.17 21.62
C VAL A 390 -31.44 -13.87 22.94
N GLU A 391 -30.28 -13.72 23.59
CA GLU A 391 -29.98 -14.39 24.84
C GLU A 391 -28.94 -13.64 25.68
N ARG A 392 -28.99 -13.82 27.00
CA ARG A 392 -27.99 -13.37 27.96
C ARG A 392 -27.48 -14.58 28.72
N PHE A 393 -26.17 -14.75 28.79
CA PHE A 393 -25.56 -15.90 29.44
C PHE A 393 -24.97 -15.53 30.79
N GLU A 394 -25.05 -16.47 31.72
CA GLU A 394 -24.43 -16.38 33.03
C GLU A 394 -22.92 -16.56 32.91
N THR A 395 -22.15 -15.63 33.48
CA THR A 395 -20.67 -15.62 33.35
C THR A 395 -19.96 -16.18 34.58
N GLN A 396 -20.63 -16.15 35.74
CA GLN A 396 -20.06 -16.47 37.06
C GLN A 396 -18.77 -15.70 37.39
N ASN A 397 -18.48 -14.58 36.72
CA ASN A 397 -17.23 -13.83 36.81
C ASN A 397 -15.97 -14.70 36.64
N LYS A 398 -16.00 -15.65 35.70
CA LYS A 398 -14.85 -16.50 35.37
C LYS A 398 -14.08 -15.96 34.17
N LYS A 399 -12.81 -16.37 34.07
CA LYS A 399 -11.94 -16.11 32.91
C LYS A 399 -12.20 -17.06 31.74
N GLU A 400 -12.84 -18.19 32.01
CA GLU A 400 -13.22 -19.18 31.01
C GLU A 400 -14.69 -19.53 31.23
N VAL A 401 -15.48 -19.38 30.17
CA VAL A 401 -16.92 -19.65 30.16
C VAL A 401 -17.26 -20.42 28.90
N VAL A 402 -17.96 -21.53 29.08
CA VAL A 402 -18.60 -22.27 27.98
C VAL A 402 -20.08 -21.94 28.03
N ILE A 403 -20.60 -21.39 26.94
CA ILE A 403 -22.03 -21.10 26.80
C ILE A 403 -22.67 -22.18 25.91
N SER A 404 -23.88 -22.58 26.27
CA SER A 404 -24.70 -23.50 25.47
C SER A 404 -25.82 -22.72 24.79
N ILE A 405 -25.93 -22.82 23.47
CA ILE A 405 -26.95 -22.18 22.66
C ILE A 405 -28.11 -23.16 22.50
N ASP A 406 -29.32 -22.74 22.89
CA ASP A 406 -30.52 -23.57 22.82
C ASP A 406 -30.88 -23.89 21.36
N ASN A 407 -31.30 -25.14 21.11
CA ASN A 407 -31.72 -25.61 19.79
C ASN A 407 -32.96 -24.90 19.23
N SER A 408 -33.72 -24.17 20.05
CA SER A 408 -34.83 -23.31 19.64
C SER A 408 -34.37 -22.02 18.94
N VAL A 409 -33.10 -21.61 19.09
CA VAL A 409 -32.53 -20.50 18.34
C VAL A 409 -32.42 -20.89 16.86
N ALA A 410 -32.93 -20.03 15.98
CA ALA A 410 -32.94 -20.30 14.55
C ALA A 410 -31.51 -20.35 13.98
N ILE A 411 -31.29 -21.20 12.98
CA ILE A 411 -30.05 -21.19 12.18
C ILE A 411 -29.89 -19.81 11.55
N GLY A 412 -28.69 -19.23 11.62
CA GLY A 412 -28.48 -17.86 11.15
C GLY A 412 -27.19 -17.25 11.68
N GLN A 413 -27.04 -15.94 11.44
CA GLN A 413 -25.92 -15.16 11.94
C GLN A 413 -26.35 -14.37 13.18
N TYR A 414 -25.46 -14.29 14.16
CA TYR A 414 -25.67 -13.62 15.43
C TYR A 414 -24.41 -12.87 15.84
N LEU A 415 -24.56 -11.79 16.60
CA LEU A 415 -23.45 -11.06 17.19
C LEU A 415 -23.35 -11.41 18.67
N LEU A 416 -22.24 -12.02 19.08
CA LEU A 416 -21.94 -12.28 20.48
C LEU A 416 -21.05 -11.16 21.04
N THR A 417 -21.57 -10.44 22.03
CA THR A 417 -20.83 -9.41 22.76
C THR A 417 -20.36 -9.98 24.09
N VAL A 418 -19.06 -9.94 24.33
CA VAL A 418 -18.42 -10.32 25.60
C VAL A 418 -17.76 -9.08 26.19
N LYS A 419 -18.01 -8.83 27.47
CA LYS A 419 -17.43 -7.70 28.18
C LYS A 419 -16.76 -8.17 29.47
N THR A 420 -15.55 -7.70 29.70
CA THR A 420 -14.85 -7.70 31.00
C THR A 420 -14.85 -6.27 31.55
N ARG A 421 -14.22 -6.08 32.72
CA ARG A 421 -14.06 -4.76 33.34
C ARG A 421 -13.44 -3.71 32.40
N ASN A 422 -12.47 -4.12 31.58
CA ASN A 422 -11.64 -3.21 30.79
C ASN A 422 -11.78 -3.41 29.28
N THR A 423 -12.34 -4.53 28.82
CA THR A 423 -12.41 -4.87 27.39
C THR A 423 -13.81 -5.32 26.99
N ARG A 424 -14.18 -5.00 25.75
CA ARG A 424 -15.43 -5.46 25.14
C ARG A 424 -15.10 -5.94 23.73
N VAL A 425 -15.53 -7.15 23.40
CA VAL A 425 -15.36 -7.76 22.07
C VAL A 425 -16.72 -8.16 21.53
N ASP A 426 -16.97 -7.79 20.28
CA ASP A 426 -18.14 -8.24 19.52
C ASP A 426 -17.67 -9.25 18.46
N LYS A 427 -18.27 -10.43 18.41
CA LYS A 427 -17.88 -11.52 17.50
C LYS A 427 -19.09 -12.08 16.76
N LEU A 428 -18.95 -12.20 15.45
CA LEU A 428 -19.98 -12.85 14.62
C LEU A 428 -19.95 -14.37 14.85
N LEU A 429 -21.08 -14.93 15.26
CA LEU A 429 -21.35 -16.37 15.31
C LEU A 429 -22.26 -16.77 14.16
N ARG A 430 -21.94 -17.90 13.52
CA ARG A 430 -22.78 -18.56 12.52
C ARG A 430 -23.30 -19.86 13.09
N LEU A 431 -24.59 -19.92 13.38
CA LEU A 431 -25.25 -21.17 13.77
C LEU A 431 -25.58 -21.96 12.52
N ALA A 432 -25.08 -23.19 12.45
CA ALA A 432 -25.38 -24.19 11.42
C ALA A 432 -25.78 -25.50 12.12
N ARG A 433 -26.60 -26.33 11.49
CA ARG A 433 -26.92 -27.68 11.99
C ARG A 433 -26.32 -28.74 11.09
#